data_AF-A0A7W8FL95-F1
#
_entry.id   AF-A0A7W8FL95-F1
#
_cell.length_a   1.000
_cell.length_b   1.000
_cell.length_c   1.000
_cell.angle_alpha   90.00
_cell.angle_beta   90.00
_cell.angle_gamma   90.00
#
_symmetry.space_group_name_H-M   'P 1'
#
loop_
_entity.id
_entity.type
_entity.pdbx_description
1 polymer ?
#
loop_
_entity_poly.entity_id
_entity_poly.type
_entity_poly.pdbx_seq_one_letter_code
_entity_poly.pdbx_strand_id
1 'polypeptide(L)' 'MRTLHLRNVPDDVMNRLERLARAASTSVTAVAIRELDAATRRVDNAALIATLPDLDVPADAIAEHIAADRR' A
#
# COMPACT_ATOMS: atom_id res chain seq x y z
N MET A 1 -2.35 8.08 -23.02
CA MET A 1 -2.88 7.90 -21.65
C MET A 1 -4.28 7.31 -21.76
N ARG A 2 -4.64 6.35 -20.89
CA ARG A 2 -5.98 5.77 -20.85
C ARG A 2 -6.79 6.44 -19.73
N THR A 3 -8.07 6.68 -19.95
CA THR A 3 -8.96 7.32 -18.97
C THR A 3 -9.81 6.26 -18.28
N LEU A 4 -9.85 6.29 -16.94
CA LEU A 4 -10.72 5.45 -16.11
C LEU A 4 -11.75 6.35 -15.42
N HIS A 5 -13.04 6.03 -15.57
CA HIS A 5 -14.12 6.73 -14.89
C HIS A 5 -14.67 5.86 -13.76
N LEU A 6 -14.44 6.28 -12.52
CA LEU A 6 -15.05 5.65 -11.35
C LEU A 6 -16.48 6.17 -11.19
N ARG A 7 -17.42 5.26 -10.92
CA ARG A 7 -18.83 5.57 -10.66
C ARG A 7 -19.27 4.80 -9.42
N ASN A 8 -20.30 5.33 -8.74
CA ASN A 8 -20.87 4.72 -7.53
C ASN A 8 -19.82 4.48 -6.43
N VAL A 9 -18.92 5.44 -6.23
CA VAL A 9 -17.90 5.34 -5.17
C VAL A 9 -18.60 5.52 -3.83
N PRO A 10 -18.45 4.58 -2.87
CA PRO A 10 -19.03 4.71 -1.54
C PRO A 10 -18.57 5.99 -0.83
N ASP A 11 -19.47 6.62 -0.07
CA ASP A 11 -19.18 7.90 0.59
C ASP A 11 -18.01 7.81 1.57
N ASP A 12 -17.86 6.68 2.27
CA ASP A 12 -16.75 6.45 3.20
C ASP A 12 -15.40 6.39 2.48
N VAL A 13 -15.36 5.83 1.27
CA VAL A 13 -14.17 5.81 0.41
C VAL A 13 -13.85 7.22 -0.08
N MET A 14 -14.84 7.97 -0.56
CA MET A 14 -14.64 9.37 -0.97
C MET A 14 -14.11 10.22 0.19
N ASN A 15 -14.71 10.10 1.38
CA ASN A 15 -14.28 10.80 2.58
C ASN A 15 -12.82 10.48 2.95
N ARG A 16 -12.38 9.23 2.79
CA ARG A 16 -10.97 8.84 3.01
C ARG A 16 -10.05 9.48 1.97
N LEU A 17 -10.41 9.43 0.69
CA LEU A 17 -9.63 10.03 -0.39
C LEU A 17 -9.49 11.54 -0.22
N GLU A 18 -10.55 12.24 0.19
CA GLU A 18 -10.51 13.68 0.48
C GLU A 18 -9.58 14.03 1.63
N ARG A 19 -9.59 13.24 2.72
CA ARG A 19 -8.65 13.45 3.83
C ARG A 19 -7.19 13.29 3.38
N LEU A 20 -6.92 12.25 2.58
CA LEU A 20 -5.59 12.00 2.02
C LEU A 20 -5.16 13.11 1.06
N ALA A 21 -6.08 13.62 0.24
CA ALA A 21 -5.83 14.70 -0.71
C ALA A 21 -5.48 16.01 0.02
N ARG A 22 -6.24 16.35 1.07
CA ARG A 22 -5.97 17.50 1.95
C ARG A 22 -4.60 17.39 2.61
N ALA A 23 -4.27 16.24 3.19
CA ALA A 23 -2.99 16.01 3.85
C ALA A 23 -1.79 16.12 2.90
N ALA A 24 -1.97 15.73 1.64
CA ALA A 24 -0.93 15.78 0.61
C ALA A 24 -0.99 17.04 -0.29
N SER A 25 -1.84 18.03 0.04
CA SER A 25 -2.05 19.25 -0.75
C SER A 25 -2.23 18.99 -2.25
N THR A 26 -2.98 17.95 -2.61
CA THR A 26 -3.18 17.50 -3.98
C THR A 26 -4.65 17.20 -4.27
N SER A 27 -4.98 16.83 -5.51
CA SER A 27 -6.36 16.52 -5.90
C SER A 27 -6.77 15.10 -5.48
N VAL A 28 -8.07 14.90 -5.24
CA VAL A 28 -8.66 13.58 -4.98
C VAL A 28 -8.36 12.61 -6.11
N THR A 29 -8.43 13.07 -7.36
CA THR A 29 -8.09 12.26 -8.54
C THR A 29 -6.62 11.82 -8.53
N ALA A 30 -5.69 12.70 -8.17
CA ALA A 30 -4.28 12.35 -8.07
C ALA A 30 -4.02 11.32 -6.97
N VAL A 31 -4.69 11.45 -5.82
CA VAL A 31 -4.68 10.42 -4.77
C VAL A 31 -5.25 9.10 -5.29
N ALA A 32 -6.41 9.12 -5.92
CA ALA A 32 -7.05 7.90 -6.42
C ALA A 32 -6.15 7.16 -7.42
N ILE A 33 -5.50 7.88 -8.35
CA ILE A 33 -4.55 7.28 -9.29
C ILE A 33 -3.35 6.67 -8.55
N ARG A 34 -2.78 7.38 -7.57
CA ARG A 34 -1.66 6.89 -6.77
C ARG A 34 -2.02 5.63 -5.99
N GLU A 35 -3.19 5.61 -5.36
CA GLU A 35 -3.65 4.43 -4.60
C GLU A 35 -3.96 3.26 -5.52
N LEU A 36 -4.52 3.50 -6.71
CA LEU A 36 -4.72 2.46 -7.72
C LEU A 36 -3.39 1.87 -8.19
N ASP A 37 -2.38 2.69 -8.49
CA ASP A 37 -1.02 2.22 -8.84
C ASP A 37 -0.39 1.41 -7.70
N ALA A 38 -0.52 1.87 -6.46
CA ALA A 38 -0.02 1.14 -5.31
C ALA A 38 -0.75 -0.20 -5.12
N ALA A 39 -2.07 -0.24 -5.37
CA ALA A 39 -2.87 -1.45 -5.26
C ALA A 39 -2.48 -2.48 -6.34
N THR A 40 -2.30 -2.05 -7.59
CA THR A 40 -1.92 -2.95 -8.69
C THR A 40 -0.54 -3.54 -8.49
N ARG A 41 0.44 -2.77 -7.99
CA ARG A 41 1.77 -3.31 -7.65
C ARG A 41 1.73 -4.41 -6.61
N ARG A 42 0.81 -4.31 -5.63
CA ARG A 42 0.68 -5.32 -4.57
C ARG A 42 0.12 -6.65 -5.04
N VAL A 43 -0.60 -6.67 -6.17
CA VAL A 43 -1.16 -7.90 -6.73
C VAL A 43 -0.05 -8.90 -7.06
N ASP A 44 1.08 -8.40 -7.57
CA ASP A 44 2.22 -9.24 -7.96
C ASP A 44 3.15 -9.57 -6.80
N ASN A 45 2.97 -8.96 -5.62
CA ASN A 45 3.88 -9.16 -4.49
C ASN A 45 3.94 -10.62 -4.03
N ALA A 46 2.80 -11.34 -4.03
CA ALA A 46 2.78 -12.73 -3.62
C ALA A 46 3.63 -13.61 -4.57
N ALA A 47 3.51 -13.38 -5.87
CA ALA A 47 4.32 -14.06 -6.87
C ALA A 47 5.80 -13.67 -6.76
N LEU A 48 6.11 -12.39 -6.54
CA LEU A 48 7.48 -11.91 -6.35
C LEU A 48 8.12 -12.52 -5.09
N ILE A 49 7.40 -12.53 -3.96
CA ILE A 49 7.87 -13.14 -2.71
C ILE A 49 8.18 -14.63 -2.93
N ALA A 50 7.35 -15.34 -3.68
CA ALA A 50 7.57 -16.75 -3.99
C ALA A 50 8.83 -17.00 -4.85
N THR A 51 9.39 -15.98 -5.52
CA THR A 51 10.65 -16.10 -6.27
C THR A 51 11.90 -15.82 -5.45
N LEU A 52 11.75 -15.29 -4.23
CA LEU A 52 12.89 -14.96 -3.38
C LEU A 52 13.52 -16.24 -2.81
N PRO A 53 14.85 -16.28 -2.68
CA PRO A 53 15.52 -17.39 -2.01
C PRO A 53 15.14 -17.39 -0.52
N ASP A 54 14.93 -18.57 0.04
CA ASP A 54 14.84 -18.74 1.47
C ASP A 54 16.23 -18.49 2.09
N LEU A 55 16.29 -17.56 3.05
CA LEU A 55 17.52 -17.18 3.75
C LEU A 55 17.72 -17.96 5.05
N ASP A 56 16.79 -18.86 5.39
CA ASP A 56 16.79 -19.64 6.64
C ASP A 56 16.87 -18.76 7.90
N VAL A 57 16.17 -17.62 7.85
CA VAL A 57 16.09 -16.68 8.97
C VAL A 57 14.83 -16.98 9.78
N PRO A 58 14.95 -17.53 11.01
CA PRO A 58 13.78 -17.83 11.84
C PRO A 58 13.11 -16.55 12.35
N ALA A 59 11.78 -16.57 12.41
CA ALA A 59 10.99 -15.42 12.87
C ALA A 59 11.33 -15.00 14.30
N ASP A 60 11.69 -15.95 15.16
CA ASP A 60 12.06 -15.70 16.55
C ASP A 60 13.31 -14.83 16.67
N ALA A 61 14.33 -15.05 15.82
CA ALA A 61 15.54 -14.23 15.81
C ALA A 61 15.26 -12.78 15.43
N ILE A 62 14.30 -12.55 14.52
CA ILE A 62 13.85 -11.19 14.15
C ILE A 62 13.15 -10.52 15.33
N ALA A 63 12.25 -11.25 16.00
CA ALA A 63 11.50 -10.73 17.14
C ALA A 63 12.42 -10.37 18.32
N GLU A 64 13.42 -11.21 18.60
CA GLU A 64 14.43 -10.95 19.62
C GLU A 64 15.25 -9.69 19.32
N HIS A 65 15.68 -9.51 18.06
CA HIS A 65 16.45 -8.33 17.66
C HIS A 65 15.64 -7.03 17.83
N ILE A 66 14.38 -7.03 17.37
CA ILE A 66 13.48 -5.87 17.54
C ILE A 66 13.23 -5.57 19.03
N ALA A 67 13.11 -6.60 19.87
CA ALA A 67 12.91 -6.42 21.30
C ALA A 67 14.17 -5.87 22.00
N ALA A 68 15.36 -6.24 21.53
CA ALA A 68 16.63 -5.72 22.04
C ALA A 68 16.81 -4.23 21.68
N ASP A 69 16.49 -3.82 20.45
CA ASP A 69 16.60 -2.42 19.99
C ASP A 69 15.66 -1.43 20.68
N ARG A 70 14.57 -1.91 21.29
CA ARG A 70 13.61 -1.07 22.02
C ARG A 70 13.98 -0.80 23.48
N ARG A 71 15.07 -1.38 23.99
CA ARG A 71 15.58 -1.17 25.36
C ARG A 71 16.69 -0.12 25.38
#